data_AF-A0A350UEP4-F1
#
_entry.id   AF-A0A350UEP4-F1
#
_cell.length_a   1.000
_cell.length_b   1.000
_cell.length_c   1.000
_cell.angle_alpha   90.00
_cell.angle_beta   90.00
_cell.angle_gamma   90.00
#
_symmetry.space_group_name_H-M   'P 1'
#
loop_
_entity.id
_entity.type
_entity.pdbx_description
1 polymer ?
#
loop_
_entity_poly.entity_id
_entity_poly.type
_entity_poly.pdbx_seq_one_letter_code
_entity_poly.pdbx_strand_id
1 'polypeptide(L)'
;MIYRRRKNRGGLPGGFFSFTHKQRHVYGSGDGDFIRLRDERGQEWYGMAERMEDDSVRYRFRDPDGNYISGISDGYGVILRDAKGNTWRGFID
;
A
#
# COMPACT_ATOMS: atom_id res chain seq x y z
N MET A 1 -3.89 -14.84 -25.55
CA MET A 1 -4.04 -14.42 -24.13
C MET A 1 -2.77 -14.80 -23.39
N ILE A 2 -1.85 -13.85 -23.17
CA ILE A 2 -0.53 -14.14 -22.58
C ILE A 2 -0.65 -13.98 -21.06
N TYR A 3 -0.80 -15.08 -20.33
CA TYR A 3 -0.69 -15.09 -18.87
C TYR A 3 0.78 -14.94 -18.50
N ARG A 4 1.20 -13.73 -18.12
CA ARG A 4 2.50 -13.49 -17.50
C ARG A 4 2.49 -14.15 -16.11
N ARG A 5 3.08 -15.34 -16.03
CA ARG A 5 3.31 -16.08 -14.77
C ARG A 5 4.08 -15.16 -13.81
N ARG A 6 3.40 -14.62 -12.80
CA ARG A 6 4.04 -13.84 -11.72
C ARG A 6 5.05 -14.77 -11.06
N LYS A 7 6.32 -14.40 -11.17
CA LYS A 7 7.46 -15.15 -10.64
C LYS A 7 7.34 -15.05 -9.12
N ASN A 8 7.05 -16.18 -8.46
CA ASN A 8 7.18 -16.36 -7.01
C ASN A 8 8.59 -15.89 -6.60
N ARG A 9 8.68 -14.66 -6.10
CA ARG A 9 9.82 -14.15 -5.34
C ARG A 9 9.21 -13.86 -3.96
N GLY A 10 9.78 -14.51 -2.93
CA GLY A 10 9.23 -14.62 -1.57
C GLY A 10 8.36 -13.45 -1.16
N GLY A 11 7.11 -13.77 -0.77
CA GLY A 11 6.10 -12.80 -0.39
C GLY A 11 6.67 -11.77 0.57
N LEU A 12 6.36 -10.50 0.30
CA LEU A 12 6.67 -9.43 1.22
C LEU A 12 6.13 -9.80 2.61
N PRO A 13 6.85 -9.50 3.71
CA PRO A 13 6.34 -9.81 5.04
C PRO A 13 4.96 -9.18 5.18
N GLY A 14 3.98 -10.02 5.50
CA GLY A 14 2.69 -9.55 5.97
C GLY A 14 2.91 -8.71 7.22
N GLY A 15 2.05 -7.73 7.44
CA GLY A 15 2.26 -6.74 8.50
C GLY A 15 1.04 -5.87 8.73
N PHE A 16 1.12 -5.07 9.77
CA PHE A 16 0.13 -4.04 10.07
C PHE A 16 0.54 -2.74 9.38
N PHE A 17 -0.41 -2.14 8.68
CA PHE A 17 -0.24 -0.92 7.93
C PHE A 17 -1.07 0.16 8.59
N SER A 18 -0.48 1.33 8.85
CA SER A 18 -1.20 2.48 9.37
C SER A 18 -0.69 3.75 8.70
N PHE A 19 -1.57 4.42 7.96
CA PHE A 19 -1.27 5.66 7.23
C PHE A 19 -2.22 6.77 7.62
N THR A 20 -1.67 7.93 7.91
CA THR A 20 -2.44 9.11 8.30
C THR A 20 -2.16 10.26 7.34
N HIS A 21 -3.23 10.98 6.98
CA HIS A 21 -3.16 12.23 6.23
C HIS A 21 -4.18 13.23 6.75
N LYS A 22 -3.70 14.34 7.34
CA LYS A 22 -4.54 15.37 7.98
C LYS A 22 -5.47 14.74 9.03
N GLN A 23 -6.75 14.59 8.70
CA GLN A 23 -7.76 13.95 9.55
C GLN A 23 -8.13 12.55 9.09
N ARG A 24 -7.63 12.11 7.94
CA ARG A 24 -7.97 10.81 7.37
C ARG A 24 -6.98 9.76 7.83
N HIS A 25 -7.46 8.70 8.45
CA HIS A 25 -6.64 7.58 8.94
C HIS A 25 -7.09 6.30 8.27
N VAL A 26 -6.15 5.60 7.64
CA VAL A 26 -6.37 4.27 7.05
C VAL A 26 -5.43 3.28 7.68
N TYR A 27 -5.96 2.14 8.10
CA TYR A 27 -5.17 1.11 8.74
C TYR A 27 -5.68 -0.28 8.37
N GLY A 28 -4.84 -1.30 8.52
CA GLY A 28 -5.22 -2.67 8.27
C GLY A 28 -4.03 -3.58 8.16
N SER A 29 -4.24 -4.73 7.51
CA SER A 29 -3.25 -5.78 7.42
C SER A 29 -3.08 -6.23 5.99
N GLY A 30 -1.86 -6.66 5.67
CA GLY A 30 -1.54 -7.27 4.40
C GLY A 30 -0.94 -8.65 4.59
N ASP A 31 -1.22 -9.52 3.63
CA ASP A 31 -0.61 -10.83 3.51
C ASP A 31 0.11 -10.88 2.16
N GLY A 32 1.44 -10.84 2.20
CA GLY A 32 2.27 -10.88 1.00
C GLY A 32 2.05 -9.68 0.08
N ASP A 33 1.57 -9.97 -1.13
CA ASP A 33 1.37 -8.98 -2.20
C ASP A 33 0.06 -8.18 -2.05
N PHE A 34 -0.87 -8.62 -1.20
CA PHE A 34 -2.21 -8.03 -1.08
C PHE A 34 -2.40 -7.39 0.28
N ILE A 35 -2.88 -6.15 0.27
CA ILE A 35 -3.12 -5.38 1.48
C ILE A 35 -4.57 -4.93 1.51
N ARG A 36 -5.21 -5.00 2.67
CA ARG A 36 -6.53 -4.41 2.89
C ARG A 36 -6.44 -3.39 4.01
N LEU A 37 -6.80 -2.16 3.68
CA LEU A 37 -6.92 -1.09 4.67
C LEU A 37 -8.38 -0.71 4.83
N ARG A 38 -8.72 -0.13 5.96
CA ARG A 38 -10.02 0.44 6.25
C ARG A 38 -9.81 1.85 6.78
N ASP A 39 -10.63 2.79 6.33
CA ASP A 39 -10.66 4.14 6.87
C ASP A 39 -11.63 4.24 8.06
N GLU A 40 -11.58 5.37 8.77
CA GLU A 40 -12.47 5.69 9.89
C GLU A 40 -13.98 5.65 9.53
N ARG A 41 -14.32 5.83 8.25
CA ARG A 41 -15.70 5.78 7.75
C ARG A 41 -16.13 4.36 7.36
N GLY A 42 -15.27 3.36 7.55
CA GLY A 42 -15.53 1.97 7.21
C GLY A 42 -15.29 1.64 5.73
N GLN A 43 -14.74 2.56 4.94
CA GLN A 43 -14.41 2.35 3.55
C GLN A 43 -13.15 1.50 3.41
N GLU A 44 -13.23 0.46 2.60
CA GLU A 44 -12.13 -0.48 2.39
C GLU A 44 -11.28 -0.07 1.19
N TRP A 45 -9.98 -0.05 1.41
CA TRP A 45 -8.98 0.26 0.40
C TRP A 45 -8.22 -1.01 0.06
N TYR A 46 -8.13 -1.27 -1.24
CA TYR A 46 -7.43 -2.42 -1.77
C TYR A 46 -6.01 -2.01 -2.17
N GLY A 47 -5.04 -2.62 -1.50
CA GLY A 47 -3.62 -2.38 -1.66
C GLY A 47 -2.90 -3.52 -2.36
N MET A 48 -1.82 -3.18 -3.05
CA MET A 48 -0.84 -4.11 -3.57
C MET A 48 0.57 -3.63 -3.26
N ALA A 49 1.41 -4.55 -2.83
CA ALA A 49 2.84 -4.32 -2.62
C ALA A 49 3.64 -5.05 -3.71
N GLU A 50 4.66 -4.39 -4.25
CA GLU A 50 5.50 -4.92 -5.32
C GLU A 50 6.96 -4.62 -4.98
N ARG A 51 7.76 -5.67 -4.76
CA ARG A 51 9.20 -5.52 -4.51
C ARG A 51 9.90 -5.17 -5.82
N MET A 52 10.67 -4.09 -5.80
CA MET A 52 11.46 -3.62 -6.94
C MET A 52 12.84 -4.29 -6.95
N GLU A 53 13.61 -4.09 -8.03
CA GLU A 53 14.93 -4.70 -8.18
C GLU A 53 15.98 -4.13 -7.20
N ASP A 54 15.76 -2.91 -6.71
CA ASP A 54 16.61 -2.18 -5.76
C ASP A 54 16.24 -2.44 -4.28
N ASP A 55 15.59 -3.57 -4.01
CA ASP A 55 15.06 -3.96 -2.68
C ASP A 55 13.95 -3.07 -2.07
N SER A 56 13.76 -1.86 -2.62
CA SER A 56 12.62 -1.00 -2.35
C SER A 56 11.27 -1.68 -2.62
N VAL A 57 10.24 -1.32 -1.85
CA VAL A 57 8.88 -1.86 -2.00
C VAL A 57 7.93 -0.76 -2.47
N ARG A 58 7.27 -0.98 -3.61
CA ARG A 58 6.25 -0.08 -4.13
C ARG A 58 4.88 -0.47 -3.62
N TYR A 59 4.16 0.48 -3.04
CA TYR A 59 2.79 0.31 -2.59
C TYR A 59 1.81 1.08 -3.47
N ARG A 60 0.65 0.49 -3.73
CA ARG A 60 -0.47 1.12 -4.42
C ARG A 60 -1.75 0.73 -3.73
N PHE A 61 -2.56 1.70 -3.35
CA PHE A 61 -3.87 1.50 -2.73
C PHE A 61 -4.94 2.25 -3.50
N ARG A 62 -6.13 1.65 -3.60
CA ARG A 62 -7.27 2.24 -4.29
C ARG A 62 -8.53 2.06 -3.46
N ASP A 63 -9.32 3.12 -3.39
CA ASP A 63 -10.65 3.10 -2.76
C ASP A 63 -11.77 2.80 -3.78
N PRO A 64 -12.99 2.51 -3.31
CA PRO A 64 -14.14 2.22 -4.17
C PRO A 64 -14.59 3.39 -5.04
N ASP A 65 -14.36 4.63 -4.60
CA ASP A 65 -14.66 5.87 -5.34
C ASP A 65 -13.63 6.13 -6.46
N GLY A 66 -12.58 5.30 -6.55
CA GLY A 66 -11.54 5.40 -7.55
C GLY A 66 -10.39 6.35 -7.19
N ASN A 67 -10.35 6.91 -5.98
CA ASN A 67 -9.13 7.58 -5.55
C ASN A 67 -8.07 6.53 -5.27
N TYR A 68 -6.81 6.92 -5.46
CA TYR A 68 -5.68 6.04 -5.21
C TYR A 68 -4.55 6.81 -4.54
N ILE A 69 -3.79 6.08 -3.74
CA ILE A 69 -2.54 6.54 -3.13
C ILE A 69 -1.44 5.55 -3.49
N SER A 70 -0.25 6.05 -3.79
CA SER A 70 0.87 5.19 -4.16
C SER A 70 2.19 5.76 -3.70
N GLY A 71 3.19 4.91 -3.50
CA GLY A 71 4.50 5.35 -3.04
C GLY A 71 5.48 4.20 -2.92
N ILE A 72 6.65 4.50 -2.35
CA ILE A 72 7.77 3.57 -2.22
C ILE A 72 8.22 3.57 -0.77
N SER A 73 8.60 2.40 -0.25
CA SER A 73 9.32 2.21 1.00
C SER A 73 10.75 1.80 0.69
N ASP A 74 11.68 2.45 1.39
CA ASP A 74 13.12 2.20 1.34
C ASP A 74 13.62 1.58 2.67
N GLY A 75 12.76 0.84 3.37
CA GLY A 75 13.11 0.15 4.62
C GLY A 75 13.08 1.01 5.90
N TYR A 76 13.15 2.34 5.80
CA TYR A 76 13.06 3.26 6.95
C TYR A 76 11.65 3.82 7.21
N GLY A 77 10.75 3.68 6.26
CA GLY A 77 9.39 4.21 6.36
C GLY A 77 8.71 4.28 5.00
N VAL A 78 7.43 4.59 5.01
CA VAL A 78 6.60 4.63 3.81
C VAL A 78 6.08 6.04 3.59
N ILE A 79 6.32 6.57 2.40
CA ILE A 79 5.74 7.83 1.94
C ILE A 79 4.83 7.51 0.76
N LEU A 80 3.53 7.81 0.90
CA LEU A 80 2.56 7.66 -0.19
C LEU A 80 2.06 9.03 -0.64
N ARG A 81 1.64 9.11 -1.90
CA ARG A 81 1.06 10.31 -2.50
C ARG A 81 -0.22 9.96 -3.25
N ASP A 82 -1.23 10.80 -3.10
CA ASP A 82 -2.48 10.69 -3.84
C ASP A 82 -2.47 11.52 -5.13
N ALA A 83 -3.48 11.31 -5.97
CA ALA A 83 -3.64 12.00 -7.26
C ALA A 83 -3.82 13.53 -7.15
N LYS A 84 -4.32 14.03 -6.01
CA LYS A 84 -4.45 15.47 -5.70
C LYS A 84 -3.15 16.05 -5.13
N GLY A 85 -2.11 15.23 -5.05
CA GLY A 85 -0.77 15.63 -4.62
C GLY A 85 -0.58 15.61 -3.11
N ASN A 86 -1.54 15.17 -2.30
CA ASN A 86 -1.34 15.11 -0.85
C ASN A 86 -0.47 13.91 -0.45
N THR A 87 0.32 14.12 0.62
CA THR A 87 1.28 13.16 1.14
C THR A 87 0.73 12.45 2.37
N TRP A 88 0.71 11.12 2.31
CA TRP A 88 0.32 10.24 3.40
C TRP A 88 1.59 9.65 4.01
N ARG A 89 1.66 9.68 5.34
CA ARG A 89 2.79 9.14 6.09
C ARG A 89 2.29 8.03 6.99
N GLY A 90 3.11 7.00 7.14
CA GLY A 90 2.75 5.85 7.94
C GLY A 90 3.93 4.92 8.15
N PHE A 91 3.66 3.84 8.87
CA PHE A 91 4.61 2.79 9.16
C PHE A 91 4.01 1.43 8.83
N ILE A 92 4.90 0.45 8.76
CA ILE A 92 4.60 -0.97 8.61
C ILE A 92 5.25 -1.66 9.79
N ASP A 93 4.48 -2.44 10.52
CA ASP A 93 4.93 -3.28 11.65
C ASP A 93 4.81 -4.77 11.30
#